data_AF-A0A7Z9GCI3-F1
#
_entry.id   AF-A0A7Z9GCI3-F1
#
_cell.length_a   1.000
_cell.length_b   1.000
_cell.length_c   1.000
_cell.angle_alpha   90.00
_cell.angle_beta   90.00
_cell.angle_gamma   90.00
#
_symmetry.space_group_name_H-M   'P 1'
#
loop_
_entity.id
_entity.type
_entity.pdbx_description
1 polymer ?
#
loop_
_entity_poly.entity_id
_entity_poly.type
_entity_poly.pdbx_seq_one_letter_code
_entity_poly.pdbx_strand_id
1 'polypeptide(L)' 'MSGGNSSQYTQEELQSILWEILDECANGRTEGHHCPFCSAADMNAKIEDEFSVRLECSACGKYFEGQLA' A
#
# COMPACT_ATOMS: atom_id res chain seq x y z
N MET A 1 -17.69 25.36 -3.25
CA MET A 1 -18.35 24.10 -3.65
C MET A 1 -17.36 22.98 -3.42
N SER A 2 -17.86 21.91 -2.82
CA SER A 2 -17.16 20.82 -2.15
C SER A 2 -16.32 19.95 -3.09
N GLY A 3 -15.17 19.49 -2.62
CA GLY A 3 -14.35 18.48 -3.27
C GLY A 3 -13.52 17.77 -2.21
N GLY A 4 -14.20 17.12 -1.26
CA GLY A 4 -13.55 16.27 -0.27
C GLY A 4 -12.77 15.19 -0.99
N ASN A 5 -11.49 15.08 -0.65
CA ASN A 5 -10.56 14.10 -1.18
C ASN A 5 -10.92 12.73 -0.56
N SER A 6 -11.98 12.11 -1.08
CA SER A 6 -12.53 10.85 -0.54
C SER A 6 -11.72 9.69 -1.10
N SER A 7 -10.94 9.01 -0.26
CA SER A 7 -10.48 7.66 -0.55
C SER A 7 -11.67 6.84 -1.07
N GLN A 8 -11.53 6.22 -2.24
CA GLN A 8 -12.61 5.49 -2.90
C GLN A 8 -13.00 4.19 -2.16
N TYR A 9 -12.24 3.81 -1.13
CA TYR A 9 -12.40 2.60 -0.36
C TYR A 9 -12.84 2.92 1.07
N THR A 10 -13.72 2.09 1.62
CA THR A 10 -13.97 2.01 3.06
C THR A 10 -12.72 1.54 3.81
N GLN A 11 -12.71 1.74 5.13
CA GLN A 11 -11.56 1.32 5.95
C GLN A 11 -11.30 -0.19 5.87
N GLU A 12 -12.36 -1.00 5.81
CA GLU A 12 -12.26 -2.47 5.73
C GLU A 12 -11.70 -2.91 4.37
N GLU A 13 -12.20 -2.34 3.26
CA GLU A 13 -11.69 -2.62 1.91
C GLU A 13 -10.23 -2.23 1.78
N LEU A 14 -9.86 -1.06 2.31
CA LEU A 14 -8.48 -0.59 2.30
C LEU A 14 -7.55 -1.53 3.06
N GLN A 15 -8.00 -2.06 4.21
CA GLN A 15 -7.23 -3.05 4.96
C GLN A 15 -7.05 -4.34 4.18
N SER A 16 -8.09 -4.86 3.52
CA SER A 16 -8.00 -6.07 2.70
C SER A 16 -7.01 -5.90 1.55
N ILE A 17 -7.07 -4.78 0.81
CA ILE A 17 -6.14 -4.50 -0.29
C ILE A 17 -4.71 -4.42 0.22
N LEU A 18 -4.47 -3.71 1.32
CA LEU A 18 -3.13 -3.59 1.88
C LEU A 18 -2.60 -4.96 2.35
N TRP A 19 -3.45 -5.79 2.94
CA TRP A 19 -3.08 -7.16 3.33
C TRP A 19 -2.70 -8.03 2.14
N GLU A 20 -3.44 -7.96 1.03
CA GLU A 20 -3.09 -8.69 -0.20
C GLU A 20 -1.74 -8.24 -0.77
N ILE A 21 -1.48 -6.92 -0.78
CA ILE A 21 -0.19 -6.38 -1.24
C ILE A 21 0.95 -6.88 -0.34
N LEU A 22 0.75 -6.90 0.98
CA LEU A 22 1.75 -7.40 1.92
C LEU A 22 2.02 -8.90 1.73
N ASP A 23 0.99 -9.71 1.53
CA ASP A 23 1.13 -11.15 1.27
C ASP A 23 1.88 -11.40 -0.05
N GLU A 24 1.57 -10.67 -1.11
CA GLU A 24 2.31 -10.73 -2.37
C GLU A 24 3.79 -10.32 -2.16
N CYS A 25 4.05 -9.27 -1.39
CA CYS A 25 5.41 -8.85 -1.04
C CYS A 25 6.15 -9.91 -0.22
N ALA A 26 5.48 -10.57 0.72
CA ALA A 26 6.02 -11.68 1.50
C ALA A 26 6.42 -12.86 0.59
N ASN A 27 5.66 -13.07 -0.49
CA ASN A 27 5.94 -14.07 -1.52
C ASN A 27 6.95 -13.58 -2.59
N GLY A 28 7.58 -12.41 -2.41
CA GLY A 28 8.62 -11.87 -3.29
C GLY A 28 8.10 -11.05 -4.48
N ARG A 29 6.81 -10.69 -4.51
CA ARG A 29 6.21 -9.80 -5.53
C ARG A 29 6.06 -8.38 -5.00
N THR A 30 7.07 -7.56 -5.22
CA THR A 30 7.19 -6.19 -4.68
C THR A 30 6.80 -5.08 -5.65
N GLU A 31 6.40 -5.42 -6.89
CA GLU A 31 6.14 -4.48 -7.98
C GLU A 31 4.71 -4.63 -8.54
N GLY A 32 4.20 -3.59 -9.21
CA GLY A 32 2.91 -3.62 -9.90
C GLY A 32 1.68 -3.32 -9.01
N HIS A 33 1.89 -2.98 -7.75
CA HIS A 33 0.82 -2.67 -6.79
C HIS A 33 0.41 -1.21 -6.91
N HIS A 34 -0.82 -0.90 -7.33
CA HIS A 34 -1.28 0.48 -7.42
C HIS A 34 -1.61 1.06 -6.04
N CYS A 35 -1.33 2.36 -5.83
CA CYS A 35 -1.70 3.03 -4.60
C CYS A 35 -3.23 3.13 -4.43
N PRO A 36 -3.83 2.54 -3.38
CA PRO A 36 -5.28 2.56 -3.19
C PRO A 36 -5.82 3.95 -2.75
N PHE A 37 -4.94 4.89 -2.43
CA PHE A 37 -5.35 6.23 -2.00
C PHE A 37 -5.44 7.24 -3.13
N CYS A 38 -4.50 7.19 -4.09
CA CYS A 38 -4.42 8.18 -5.15
C CYS A 38 -4.51 7.58 -6.55
N SER A 39 -4.29 6.26 -6.69
CA SER A 39 -4.26 5.52 -7.95
C SER A 39 -3.38 6.12 -9.04
N ALA A 40 -2.48 7.04 -8.66
CA ALA A 40 -1.68 7.84 -9.58
C ALA A 40 -0.28 7.26 -9.83
N ALA A 41 0.19 6.41 -8.92
CA ALA A 41 1.47 5.72 -9.02
C ALA A 41 1.42 4.36 -8.32
N ASP A 42 2.40 3.54 -8.66
CA ASP A 42 2.65 2.26 -8.02
C ASP A 42 3.25 2.48 -6.62
N MET A 43 2.93 1.54 -5.74
CA MET A 43 3.48 1.40 -4.41
C MET A 43 4.86 0.76 -4.55
N ASN A 44 5.85 1.39 -3.96
CA ASN A 44 7.18 0.84 -3.87
C ASN A 44 7.29 0.04 -2.58
N ALA A 45 7.47 -1.27 -2.69
CA ALA A 45 7.68 -2.14 -1.54
C ALA A 45 9.18 -2.22 -1.22
N LYS A 46 9.53 -1.82 0.00
CA LYS A 46 10.89 -1.87 0.53
C LYS A 46 10.91 -2.77 1.76
N ILE A 47 11.67 -3.85 1.67
CA ILE A 47 11.97 -4.70 2.82
C ILE A 47 12.98 -3.92 3.67
N GLU A 48 12.57 -3.48 4.86
CA GLU A 48 13.43 -2.73 5.79
C GLU A 48 14.30 -3.71 6.59
N ASP A 49 13.73 -4.84 7.04
CA ASP A 49 14.41 -5.91 7.77
C ASP A 49 13.91 -7.30 7.32
N GLU A 50 14.48 -8.39 7.87
CA GLU A 50 14.04 -9.77 7.58
C GLU A 50 12.54 -10.05 7.88
N PHE A 51 11.88 -9.19 8.66
CA PHE A 51 10.50 -9.37 9.09
C PHE A 51 9.60 -8.15 8.85
N SER A 52 10.08 -7.12 8.15
CA SER A 52 9.35 -5.87 7.99
C SER A 52 9.35 -5.41 6.53
N VAL A 53 8.17 -5.01 6.06
CA VAL A 53 8.02 -4.42 4.74
C VAL A 53 7.31 -3.07 4.86
N ARG A 54 7.86 -2.08 4.16
CA ARG A 54 7.30 -0.75 4.03
C ARG A 54 6.86 -0.53 2.59
N LEU A 55 5.60 -0.19 2.42
CA LEU A 55 5.01 0.19 1.14
C LEU A 55 4.84 1.70 1.10
N GLU A 56 5.44 2.37 0.13
CA GLU A 56 5.35 3.83 -0.01
C GLU A 56 4.89 4.22 -1.42
N CYS A 57 3.93 5.14 -1.50
CA CYS A 57 3.52 5.72 -2.77
C CYS A 57 4.30 7.02 -3.05
N SER A 58 5.00 7.06 -4.18
CA SER A 58 5.76 8.23 -4.62
C SER A 58 4.89 9.42 -5.06
N ALA A 59 3.62 9.20 -5.39
CA ALA A 59 2.72 10.26 -5.84
C ALA A 59 2.02 11.01 -4.70
N CYS A 60 1.49 10.29 -3.69
CA CYS A 60 0.76 10.91 -2.59
C CYS A 60 1.52 10.94 -1.25
N GLY A 61 2.69 10.29 -1.18
CA GLY A 61 3.56 10.24 0.01
C GLY A 61 2.98 9.43 1.17
N LYS A 62 1.87 8.72 0.97
CA LYS A 62 1.33 7.80 1.98
C LYS A 62 2.17 6.54 2.01
N TYR A 63 2.34 6.01 3.21
CA TYR A 63 3.04 4.75 3.44
C TYR A 63 2.25 3.84 4.38
N PHE A 64 2.52 2.55 4.27
CA PHE A 64 2.01 1.50 5.15
C PHE A 64 3.16 0.56 5.52
N GLU A 65 3.16 0.04 6.73
CA GLU A 65 4.18 -0.86 7.24
C GLU A 65 3.51 -2.13 7.76
N GLY A 66 4.04 -3.29 7.36
CA GLY A 66 3.57 -4.60 7.79
C GLY A 66 4.71 -5.44 8.35
N GLN A 67 4.39 -6.33 9.30
CA GLN A 67 5.29 -7.38 9.75
C GLN A 67 5.01 -8.68 9.00
N LEU A 68 6.07 -9.34 8.53
CA LEU A 68 6.04 -10.61 7.81
C LEU A 68 6.07 -11.84 8.76
N ALA A 69 5.68 -11.65 10.04
CA ALA A 69 5.83 -12.63 11.13
C ALA A 69 4.61 -13.54 11.31
#